data_AF-S4PDS7-F1
#
_entry.id   AF-S4PDS7-F1
#
_cell.length_a   1.000
_cell.length_b   1.000
_cell.length_c   1.000
_cell.angle_alpha   90.00
_cell.angle_beta   90.00
_cell.angle_gamma   90.00
#
_symmetry.space_group_name_H-M   'P 1'
#
loop_
_entity.id
_entity.type
_entity.pdbx_description
1 polymer ?
#
loop_
_entity_poly.entity_id
_entity_poly.type
_entity_poly.pdbx_seq_one_letter_code
_entity_poly.pdbx_strand_id
1 'polypeptide(L)'
;MRALELVLMCVGHHDYEVAKITFNLWYRLSEEVYERDYQPLTDAFKPHIERLIEALARHCQCEPDLIQLPDEDEFFDFRMKVMELIKDVVFIVGSSSVFCQMFATLQADLSWEQTEAALFIMQAVAKNILPEEYEYVPKVVEAILSMPEDSHPAVRKTCILLLGELCEWIERHPECLEASLQNLIRALHDKRLANAAAVA
;
A
#
# COMPACT_ATOMS: atom_id res chain seq x y z
N MET A 1 -18.15 -17.74 9.28
CA MET A 1 -17.00 -18.10 8.41
C MET A 1 -17.38 -18.43 6.97
N ARG A 2 -18.25 -19.42 6.67
CA ARG A 2 -18.60 -19.78 5.28
C ARG A 2 -19.13 -18.63 4.41
N ALA A 3 -19.87 -17.68 5.00
CA ALA A 3 -20.31 -16.47 4.30
C ALA A 3 -19.13 -15.57 3.86
N LEU A 4 -18.12 -15.39 4.70
CA LEU A 4 -16.91 -14.63 4.33
C LEU A 4 -16.10 -15.30 3.24
N GLU A 5 -16.07 -16.63 3.20
CA GLU A 5 -15.45 -17.35 2.07
C GLU A 5 -16.13 -17.03 0.73
N LEU A 6 -17.47 -16.93 0.71
CA LEU A 6 -18.19 -16.52 -0.49
C LEU A 6 -17.84 -15.08 -0.90
N VAL A 7 -17.73 -14.17 0.07
CA VAL A 7 -17.35 -12.78 -0.18
C VAL A 7 -15.92 -12.71 -0.72
N LEU A 8 -14.98 -13.45 -0.13
CA LEU A 8 -13.60 -13.52 -0.61
C LEU A 8 -13.49 -14.10 -2.03
N MET A 9 -14.39 -15.03 -2.41
CA MET A 9 -14.48 -15.47 -3.81
C MET A 9 -14.92 -14.33 -4.74
N CYS A 10 -15.85 -13.48 -4.33
CA CYS A 10 -16.23 -12.28 -5.09
C CYS A 10 -15.06 -11.29 -5.20
N VAL A 11 -14.32 -11.06 -4.11
CA VAL A 11 -13.12 -10.20 -4.12
C VAL A 11 -12.06 -10.77 -5.07
N GLY A 12 -11.93 -12.09 -5.15
CA GLY A 12 -10.98 -12.75 -6.06
C GLY A 12 -11.38 -12.77 -7.54
N HIS A 13 -12.55 -12.23 -7.90
CA HIS A 13 -12.96 -12.09 -9.30
C HIS A 13 -12.00 -11.18 -10.06
N HIS A 14 -11.89 -11.30 -11.38
CA HIS A 14 -10.95 -10.50 -12.20
C HIS A 14 -11.38 -9.03 -12.35
N ASP A 15 -12.69 -8.79 -12.33
CA ASP A 15 -13.27 -7.46 -12.37
C ASP A 15 -13.29 -6.84 -10.96
N TYR A 16 -12.57 -5.73 -10.78
CA TYR A 16 -12.46 -5.01 -9.52
C TYR A 16 -13.79 -4.39 -9.07
N GLU A 17 -14.74 -4.16 -9.97
CA GLU A 17 -16.08 -3.68 -9.59
C GLU A 17 -16.83 -4.74 -8.77
N VAL A 18 -16.56 -6.03 -9.01
CA VAL A 18 -17.13 -7.12 -8.18
C VAL A 18 -16.56 -7.09 -6.77
N ALA A 19 -15.25 -6.82 -6.62
CA ALA A 19 -14.62 -6.65 -5.32
C ALA A 19 -15.19 -5.44 -4.58
N LYS A 20 -15.35 -4.31 -5.29
CA LYS A 20 -15.87 -3.03 -4.77
C LYS A 20 -17.27 -3.14 -4.16
N ILE A 21 -18.15 -3.98 -4.71
CA ILE A 21 -19.49 -4.25 -4.13
C ILE A 21 -19.38 -4.74 -2.68
N THR A 22 -18.28 -5.41 -2.32
CA THR A 22 -18.08 -5.97 -0.97
C THR A 22 -17.55 -4.97 0.05
N PHE A 23 -17.10 -3.77 -0.33
CA PHE A 23 -16.35 -2.87 0.56
C PHE A 23 -17.17 -2.42 1.78
N ASN A 24 -18.45 -2.11 1.60
CA ASN A 24 -19.31 -1.72 2.72
C ASN A 24 -19.45 -2.84 3.76
N LEU A 25 -19.43 -4.12 3.34
CA LEU A 25 -19.43 -5.23 4.28
C LEU A 25 -18.15 -5.25 5.12
N TRP A 26 -16.99 -5.07 4.48
CA TRP A 26 -15.70 -5.08 5.18
C TRP A 26 -15.55 -3.89 6.14
N TYR A 27 -16.02 -2.72 5.74
CA TYR A 27 -16.10 -1.54 6.60
C TYR A 27 -16.99 -1.78 7.84
N ARG A 28 -18.21 -2.28 7.65
CA ARG A 28 -19.09 -2.60 8.79
C ARG A 28 -18.54 -3.70 9.68
N LEU A 29 -17.85 -4.68 9.09
CA LEU A 29 -17.18 -5.73 9.85
C LEU A 29 -16.04 -5.15 10.70
N SER A 30 -15.23 -4.23 10.17
CA SER A 30 -14.14 -3.63 10.93
C SER A 30 -14.65 -2.77 12.08
N GLU A 31 -15.71 -1.98 11.87
CA GLU A 31 -16.39 -1.23 12.95
C GLU A 31 -16.83 -2.17 14.08
N GLU A 32 -17.56 -3.23 13.77
CA GLU A 32 -18.05 -4.20 14.77
C GLU A 32 -16.89 -4.92 15.49
N VAL A 33 -15.83 -5.30 14.77
CA VAL A 33 -14.66 -5.94 15.40
C VAL A 33 -13.94 -4.98 16.33
N TYR A 34 -13.80 -3.71 15.93
CA TYR A 34 -13.18 -2.67 16.73
C TYR A 34 -13.99 -2.37 18.00
N GLU A 35 -15.30 -2.17 17.88
CA GLU A 35 -16.19 -1.86 19.01
C GLU A 35 -16.26 -3.00 20.04
N ARG A 36 -16.15 -4.25 19.59
CA ARG A 36 -16.19 -5.41 20.49
C ARG A 36 -14.95 -5.55 21.35
N ASP A 37 -13.81 -5.01 20.90
CA ASP A 37 -12.51 -5.06 21.59
C ASP A 37 -12.20 -6.44 22.21
N TYR A 38 -12.36 -7.49 21.39
CA TYR A 38 -12.25 -8.87 21.85
C TYR A 38 -11.26 -9.66 21.00
N GLN A 39 -10.06 -9.87 21.55
CA GLN A 39 -8.93 -10.47 20.83
C GLN A 39 -9.26 -11.79 20.10
N PRO A 40 -9.98 -12.76 20.69
CA PRO A 40 -10.32 -14.00 19.97
C PRO A 40 -11.20 -13.78 18.73
N LEU A 41 -11.99 -12.70 18.69
CA LEU A 41 -12.75 -12.31 17.50
C LEU A 41 -11.81 -11.75 16.43
N THR A 42 -10.91 -10.84 16.82
CA THR A 42 -9.87 -10.28 15.94
C THR A 42 -9.01 -11.38 15.32
N ASP A 43 -8.53 -12.32 16.14
CA ASP A 43 -7.73 -13.47 15.70
C ASP A 43 -8.49 -14.36 14.72
N ALA A 44 -9.82 -14.53 14.92
CA ALA A 44 -10.65 -15.30 14.03
C ALA A 44 -10.80 -14.63 12.65
N PHE A 45 -10.83 -13.29 12.57
CA PHE A 45 -10.96 -12.57 11.30
C PHE A 45 -9.62 -12.30 10.60
N LYS A 46 -8.51 -12.27 11.33
CA LYS A 46 -7.16 -12.04 10.79
C LYS A 46 -6.86 -12.78 9.47
N PRO A 47 -7.01 -14.11 9.34
CA PRO A 47 -6.70 -14.80 8.08
C PRO A 47 -7.61 -14.40 6.91
N HIS A 48 -8.82 -13.91 7.18
CA HIS A 48 -9.72 -13.41 6.13
C HIS A 48 -9.31 -12.02 5.66
N ILE A 49 -8.87 -11.16 6.58
CA ILE A 49 -8.37 -9.82 6.24
C ILE A 49 -7.02 -9.90 5.51
N GLU A 50 -6.13 -10.82 5.89
CA GLU A 50 -4.89 -11.09 5.15
C GLU A 50 -5.20 -11.46 3.67
N ARG A 51 -6.15 -12.37 3.45
CA ARG A 51 -6.58 -12.76 2.10
C ARG A 51 -7.29 -11.64 1.33
N LEU A 52 -8.04 -10.78 2.03
CA LEU A 52 -8.65 -9.59 1.45
C LEU A 52 -7.54 -8.65 0.93
N ILE A 53 -6.56 -8.30 1.77
CA ILE A 53 -5.47 -7.39 1.41
C ILE A 53 -4.67 -7.95 0.23
N GLU A 54 -4.36 -9.25 0.22
CA GLU A 54 -3.66 -9.89 -0.91
C GLU A 54 -4.47 -9.81 -2.21
N ALA A 55 -5.79 -10.02 -2.16
CA ALA A 55 -6.63 -9.90 -3.34
C ALA A 55 -6.75 -8.44 -3.82
N LEU A 56 -6.84 -7.47 -2.90
CA LEU A 56 -6.86 -6.05 -3.24
C LEU A 56 -5.52 -5.57 -3.82
N ALA A 57 -4.39 -6.09 -3.32
CA ALA A 57 -3.08 -5.84 -3.90
C ALA A 57 -3.03 -6.25 -5.38
N ARG A 58 -3.63 -7.40 -5.72
CA ARG A 58 -3.74 -7.84 -7.13
C ARG A 58 -4.62 -6.92 -7.97
N HIS A 59 -5.75 -6.47 -7.41
CA HIS A 59 -6.64 -5.51 -8.09
C HIS A 59 -6.01 -4.13 -8.30
N CYS A 60 -5.04 -3.74 -7.48
CA CYS A 60 -4.34 -2.47 -7.63
C CYS A 60 -3.21 -2.49 -8.67
N GLN A 61 -2.96 -3.63 -9.34
CA GLN A 61 -1.96 -3.69 -10.41
C GLN A 61 -2.42 -2.84 -11.60
N CYS A 62 -1.54 -1.95 -12.05
CA CYS A 62 -1.75 -1.21 -13.30
C CYS A 62 -1.73 -2.16 -14.50
N GLU A 63 -2.33 -1.72 -15.61
CA GLU A 63 -2.16 -2.40 -16.90
C GLU A 63 -0.67 -2.41 -17.31
N PRO A 64 -0.10 -3.55 -17.74
CA PRO A 64 1.33 -3.66 -18.03
C PRO A 64 1.82 -2.74 -19.16
N ASP A 65 0.93 -2.32 -20.06
CA ASP A 65 1.21 -1.44 -21.20
C ASP A 65 0.90 0.04 -20.90
N LEU A 66 0.71 0.41 -19.63
CA LEU A 66 0.47 1.79 -19.20
C LEU A 66 1.55 2.76 -19.70
N ILE A 67 1.18 3.61 -20.67
CA ILE A 67 2.10 4.59 -21.28
C ILE A 67 2.15 5.90 -20.48
N GLN A 68 1.01 6.30 -19.91
CA GLN A 68 0.85 7.54 -19.16
C GLN A 68 0.31 7.21 -17.77
N LEU A 69 0.79 7.92 -16.76
CA LEU A 69 0.25 7.76 -15.41
C LEU A 69 -1.24 8.11 -15.43
N PRO A 70 -2.11 7.30 -14.83
CA PRO A 70 -3.55 7.54 -14.86
C PRO A 70 -3.85 8.88 -14.17
N ASP A 71 -4.58 9.74 -14.88
CA ASP A 71 -5.16 10.98 -14.35
C ASP A 71 -6.52 10.63 -13.75
N GLU A 72 -6.66 10.71 -12.43
CA GLU A 72 -7.91 10.65 -11.63
C GLU A 72 -9.12 9.95 -12.32
N ASP A 73 -8.90 8.72 -12.80
CA ASP A 73 -9.89 7.93 -13.53
C ASP A 73 -10.63 6.98 -12.57
N GLU A 74 -11.56 6.18 -13.11
CA GLU A 74 -12.34 5.22 -12.31
C GLU A 74 -11.44 4.22 -11.56
N PHE A 75 -10.30 3.85 -12.15
CA PHE A 75 -9.34 2.95 -11.54
C PHE A 75 -8.57 3.62 -10.40
N PHE A 76 -8.16 4.88 -10.58
CA PHE A 76 -7.60 5.69 -9.50
C PHE A 76 -8.57 5.81 -8.32
N ASP A 77 -9.85 6.12 -8.57
CA ASP A 77 -10.89 6.17 -7.55
C ASP A 77 -11.07 4.83 -6.82
N PHE A 78 -11.01 3.73 -7.57
CA PHE A 78 -11.04 2.39 -6.99
C PHE A 78 -9.84 2.16 -6.06
N ARG A 79 -8.62 2.50 -6.51
CA ARG A 79 -7.40 2.35 -5.70
C ARG A 79 -7.46 3.20 -4.43
N MET A 80 -7.98 4.43 -4.50
CA MET A 80 -8.18 5.26 -3.30
C MET A 80 -9.16 4.60 -2.32
N LYS A 81 -10.26 4.02 -2.79
CA LYS A 81 -11.19 3.25 -1.94
C LYS A 81 -10.53 2.00 -1.32
N VAL A 82 -9.65 1.33 -2.06
CA VAL A 82 -8.84 0.23 -1.52
C VAL A 82 -7.94 0.71 -0.39
N MET A 83 -7.24 1.83 -0.59
CA MET A 83 -6.35 2.40 0.42
C MET A 83 -7.11 2.75 1.71
N GLU A 84 -8.28 3.39 1.59
CA GLU A 84 -9.12 3.70 2.75
C GLU A 84 -9.62 2.43 3.45
N LEU A 85 -10.10 1.44 2.68
CA LEU A 85 -10.53 0.17 3.26
C LEU A 85 -9.38 -0.55 4.00
N ILE A 86 -8.16 -0.53 3.46
CA ILE A 86 -6.99 -1.11 4.12
C ILE A 86 -6.71 -0.40 5.44
N LYS A 87 -6.77 0.94 5.48
CA LYS A 87 -6.61 1.71 6.72
C LYS A 87 -7.65 1.33 7.77
N ASP A 88 -8.89 1.04 7.36
CA ASP A 88 -9.97 0.63 8.26
C ASP A 88 -9.80 -0.80 8.81
N VAL A 89 -9.23 -1.73 8.04
CA VAL A 89 -9.13 -3.15 8.44
C VAL A 89 -7.76 -3.55 8.97
N VAL A 90 -6.71 -2.75 8.73
CA VAL A 90 -5.32 -3.15 9.01
C VAL A 90 -5.06 -3.44 10.48
N PHE A 91 -5.79 -2.83 11.42
CA PHE A 91 -5.63 -3.08 12.85
C PHE A 91 -5.90 -4.55 13.23
N ILE A 92 -6.69 -5.28 12.44
CA ILE A 92 -7.01 -6.70 12.66
C ILE A 92 -5.79 -7.60 12.38
N VAL A 93 -4.94 -7.20 11.44
CA VAL A 93 -3.75 -7.97 11.01
C VAL A 93 -2.48 -7.44 11.69
N GLY A 94 -2.37 -6.12 11.77
CA GLY A 94 -1.22 -5.34 12.21
C GLY A 94 -0.48 -4.70 11.02
N SER A 95 -0.29 -3.38 11.06
CA SER A 95 0.36 -2.61 9.98
C SER A 95 1.77 -3.12 9.64
N SER A 96 2.58 -3.41 10.67
CA SER A 96 3.92 -3.99 10.47
C SER A 96 3.86 -5.35 9.77
N SER A 97 2.86 -6.19 10.08
CA SER A 97 2.71 -7.49 9.42
C SER A 97 2.43 -7.34 7.93
N VAL A 98 1.53 -6.42 7.56
CA VAL A 98 1.20 -6.13 6.16
C VAL A 98 2.41 -5.52 5.43
N PHE A 99 3.08 -4.55 6.06
CA PHE A 99 4.28 -3.92 5.49
C PHE A 99 5.39 -4.95 5.22
N CYS A 100 5.67 -5.84 6.17
CA CYS A 100 6.67 -6.91 6.00
C CYS A 100 6.26 -7.93 4.93
N GLN A 101 4.97 -8.30 4.86
CA GLN A 101 4.47 -9.22 3.84
C GLN A 101 4.65 -8.65 2.42
N MET A 102 4.32 -7.37 2.23
CA MET A 102 4.52 -6.70 0.94
C MET A 102 6.01 -6.56 0.62
N PHE A 103 6.85 -6.22 1.59
CA PHE A 103 8.30 -6.18 1.40
C PHE A 103 8.88 -7.54 0.99
N ALA A 104 8.43 -8.63 1.60
CA ALA A 104 8.83 -9.98 1.23
C ALA A 104 8.42 -10.33 -0.22
N THR A 105 7.26 -9.82 -0.67
CA THR A 105 6.80 -9.99 -2.06
C THR A 105 7.73 -9.29 -3.05
N LEU A 106 8.24 -8.10 -2.69
CA LEU A 106 9.21 -7.34 -3.50
C LEU A 106 10.57 -8.04 -3.68
N GLN A 107 10.88 -9.07 -2.90
CA GLN A 107 12.12 -9.86 -3.06
C GLN A 107 12.03 -10.89 -4.20
N ALA A 108 10.85 -11.09 -4.78
CA ALA A 108 10.66 -11.94 -5.95
C ALA A 108 10.98 -11.17 -7.25
N ASP A 109 11.24 -11.91 -8.34
CA ASP A 109 11.36 -11.34 -9.68
C ASP A 109 9.97 -10.93 -10.20
N LEU A 110 9.56 -9.71 -9.86
CA LEU A 110 8.25 -9.15 -10.17
C LEU A 110 8.31 -8.23 -11.38
N SER A 111 7.19 -8.18 -12.10
CA SER A 111 6.92 -7.12 -13.06
C SER A 111 6.79 -5.75 -12.38
N TRP A 112 6.86 -4.67 -13.15
CA TRP A 112 6.82 -3.32 -12.60
C TRP A 112 5.45 -3.01 -11.99
N GLU A 113 4.36 -3.52 -12.56
CA GLU A 113 2.98 -3.33 -12.10
C GLU A 113 2.72 -4.06 -10.78
N GLN A 114 3.32 -5.24 -10.60
CA GLN A 114 3.27 -5.99 -9.35
C GLN A 114 4.10 -5.30 -8.25
N THR A 115 5.28 -4.80 -8.62
CA THR A 115 6.15 -4.01 -7.73
C THR A 115 5.43 -2.76 -7.25
N GLU A 116 4.82 -2.01 -8.18
CA GLU A 116 4.07 -0.79 -7.89
C GLU A 116 2.89 -1.08 -6.97
N ALA A 117 2.10 -2.12 -7.23
CA ALA A 117 0.96 -2.46 -6.41
C ALA A 117 1.36 -2.87 -4.99
N ALA A 118 2.46 -3.62 -4.81
CA ALA A 118 2.97 -3.95 -3.48
C ALA A 118 3.40 -2.70 -2.70
N LEU A 119 4.10 -1.77 -3.35
CA LEU A 119 4.48 -0.47 -2.76
C LEU A 119 3.27 0.39 -2.42
N PHE A 120 2.22 0.35 -3.24
CA PHE A 120 0.96 1.05 -2.97
C PHE A 120 0.25 0.55 -1.71
N ILE A 121 0.28 -0.77 -1.48
CA ILE A 121 -0.25 -1.36 -0.24
C ILE A 121 0.62 -1.01 0.96
N MET A 122 1.95 -1.00 0.80
CA MET A 122 2.88 -0.52 1.84
C MET A 122 2.59 0.94 2.21
N GLN A 123 2.37 1.80 1.22
CA GLN A 123 2.01 3.20 1.42
C GLN A 123 0.76 3.33 2.30
N ALA A 124 -0.27 2.53 2.06
CA ALA A 124 -1.52 2.59 2.83
C ALA A 124 -1.34 2.35 4.34
N VAL A 125 -0.30 1.62 4.74
CA VAL A 125 -0.05 1.22 6.14
C VAL A 125 1.18 1.89 6.75
N ALA A 126 1.99 2.59 5.95
CA ALA A 126 3.30 3.13 6.33
C ALA A 126 3.22 4.13 7.49
N LYS A 127 2.20 5.00 7.51
CA LYS A 127 1.99 5.98 8.58
C LYS A 127 1.75 5.35 9.96
N ASN A 128 1.30 4.10 9.99
CA ASN A 128 1.06 3.36 11.23
C ASN A 128 2.28 2.54 11.70
N ILE A 129 3.43 2.65 11.03
CA ILE A 129 4.66 1.98 11.42
C ILE A 129 5.36 2.82 12.48
N LEU A 130 5.77 2.17 13.57
CA LEU A 130 6.49 2.84 14.65
C LEU A 130 7.85 3.33 14.14
N PRO A 131 8.29 4.54 14.52
CA PRO A 131 9.61 5.01 14.12
C PRO A 131 10.77 4.18 14.71
N GLU A 132 10.55 3.33 15.71
CA GLU A 132 11.53 2.35 16.21
C GLU A 132 11.60 1.05 15.38
N GLU A 133 11.04 1.01 14.17
CA GLU A 133 11.21 -0.12 13.26
C GLU A 133 12.57 -0.03 12.56
N TYR A 134 13.51 -0.92 12.89
CA TYR A 134 14.90 -0.87 12.41
C TYR A 134 15.26 -2.01 11.44
N GLU A 135 14.32 -2.89 11.08
CA GLU A 135 14.63 -4.07 10.27
C GLU A 135 14.21 -3.91 8.80
N TYR A 136 13.03 -3.36 8.53
CA TYR A 136 12.42 -3.36 7.19
C TYR A 136 12.33 -1.96 6.60
N VAL A 137 11.89 -0.96 7.36
CA VAL A 137 11.79 0.44 6.92
C VAL A 137 13.12 0.98 6.41
N PRO A 138 14.27 0.80 7.09
CA PRO A 138 15.56 1.24 6.54
C PRO A 138 15.86 0.66 5.16
N LYS A 139 15.57 -0.64 4.94
CA LYS A 139 15.81 -1.31 3.67
C LYS A 139 14.90 -0.77 2.57
N VAL A 140 13.65 -0.46 2.91
CA VAL A 140 12.68 0.14 1.98
C VAL A 140 13.13 1.55 1.60
N VAL A 141 13.51 2.38 2.57
CA VAL A 141 14.01 3.73 2.33
C VAL A 141 15.28 3.70 1.48
N GLU A 142 16.25 2.83 1.80
CA GLU A 142 17.47 2.65 1.00
C GLU A 142 17.14 2.23 -0.45
N ALA A 143 16.22 1.29 -0.64
CA ALA A 143 15.79 0.86 -1.98
C ALA A 143 15.11 1.98 -2.77
N ILE A 144 14.28 2.81 -2.12
CA ILE A 144 13.65 3.98 -2.75
C ILE A 144 14.73 5.00 -3.18
N LEU A 145 15.68 5.30 -2.30
CA LEU A 145 16.70 6.31 -2.55
C LEU A 145 17.75 5.87 -3.58
N SER A 146 17.99 4.57 -3.71
CA SER A 146 18.90 3.97 -4.69
C SER A 146 18.23 3.57 -6.01
N MET A 147 16.92 3.80 -6.15
CA MET A 147 16.15 3.42 -7.32
C MET A 147 16.70 4.06 -8.62
N PRO A 148 16.94 3.27 -9.68
CA PRO A 148 17.41 3.79 -10.96
C PRO A 148 16.44 4.81 -11.59
N GLU A 149 16.96 5.84 -12.26
CA GLU A 149 16.14 6.89 -12.86
C GLU A 149 15.26 6.39 -14.03
N ASP A 150 15.67 5.31 -14.68
CA ASP A 150 14.96 4.62 -15.77
C ASP A 150 13.88 3.65 -15.28
N SER A 151 13.70 3.51 -13.96
CA SER A 151 12.60 2.75 -13.37
C SER A 151 11.25 3.31 -13.83
N HIS A 152 10.25 2.42 -13.90
CA HIS A 152 8.93 2.79 -14.40
C HIS A 152 8.34 4.01 -13.63
N PRO A 153 7.79 5.04 -14.31
CA PRO A 153 7.31 6.25 -13.65
C PRO A 153 6.26 6.00 -12.56
N ALA A 154 5.43 4.96 -12.70
CA ALA A 154 4.41 4.61 -11.71
C ALA A 154 5.05 4.11 -10.41
N VAL A 155 6.04 3.22 -10.51
CA VAL A 155 6.81 2.74 -9.37
C VAL A 155 7.48 3.91 -8.66
N ARG A 156 8.14 4.80 -9.42
CA ARG A 156 8.81 5.99 -8.86
C ARG A 156 7.83 6.91 -8.14
N LYS A 157 6.66 7.19 -8.73
CA LYS A 157 5.60 8.00 -8.11
C LYS A 157 5.15 7.40 -6.78
N THR A 158 4.88 6.10 -6.74
CA THR A 158 4.42 5.41 -5.53
C THR A 158 5.50 5.35 -4.46
N CYS A 159 6.77 5.16 -4.83
CA CYS A 159 7.90 5.26 -3.91
C CYS A 159 8.04 6.64 -3.26
N ILE A 160 7.85 7.72 -4.03
CA ILE A 160 7.88 9.09 -3.50
C ILE A 160 6.78 9.29 -2.46
N LEU A 161 5.55 8.87 -2.77
CA LEU A 161 4.44 8.98 -1.83
C LEU A 161 4.64 8.12 -0.57
N LEU A 162 5.15 6.90 -0.74
CA LEU A 162 5.52 6.03 0.37
C LEU A 162 6.60 6.67 1.26
N LEU A 163 7.60 7.33 0.67
CA LEU A 163 8.62 8.05 1.42
C LEU A 163 8.02 9.18 2.26
N GLY A 164 7.01 9.90 1.72
CA GLY A 164 6.26 10.92 2.46
C GLY A 164 5.45 10.35 3.63
N GLU A 165 4.82 9.19 3.46
CA GLU A 165 4.10 8.50 4.55
C GLU A 165 5.05 7.99 5.66
N LEU A 166 6.34 7.83 5.37
CA LEU A 166 7.39 7.47 6.33
C LEU A 166 8.04 8.68 7.02
N CYS A 167 7.44 9.88 6.92
CA CYS A 167 8.03 11.11 7.47
C CYS A 167 8.36 11.04 8.98
N GLU A 168 7.49 10.44 9.80
CA GLU A 168 7.74 10.27 11.24
C GLU A 168 8.95 9.35 11.52
N TRP A 169 9.16 8.34 10.67
CA TRP A 169 10.33 7.47 10.76
C TRP A 169 11.60 8.21 10.36
N ILE A 170 11.57 8.97 9.26
CA ILE A 170 12.71 9.78 8.77
C ILE A 170 13.08 10.86 9.79
N GLU A 171 12.12 11.47 10.48
CA GLU A 171 12.38 12.44 11.55
C GLU A 171 13.26 11.86 12.66
N ARG A 172 13.14 10.56 12.96
CA ARG A 172 13.98 9.86 13.94
C ARG A 172 15.29 9.29 13.36
N HIS A 173 15.47 9.33 12.05
CA HIS A 173 16.64 8.83 11.31
C HIS A 173 17.22 9.92 10.39
N PRO A 174 17.82 10.97 10.99
CA PRO A 174 18.27 12.16 10.25
C PRO A 174 19.35 11.86 9.19
N GLU A 175 20.04 10.73 9.27
CA GLU A 175 20.99 10.26 8.25
C GLU A 175 20.34 10.08 6.87
N CYS A 176 19.04 9.77 6.82
CA CYS A 176 18.29 9.59 5.58
C CYS A 176 17.68 10.91 5.06
N LEU A 177 17.65 11.97 5.88
CA LEU A 177 16.92 13.21 5.58
C LEU A 177 17.47 13.92 4.34
N GLU A 178 18.78 14.12 4.26
CA GLU A 178 19.40 14.82 3.13
C GLU A 178 19.16 14.08 1.81
N ALA A 179 19.37 12.76 1.81
CA ALA A 179 19.15 11.93 0.63
C ALA A 179 17.66 11.93 0.20
N SER A 180 16.74 11.88 1.17
CA SER A 180 15.30 11.95 0.93
C SER A 180 14.90 13.29 0.30
N LEU A 181 15.35 14.41 0.87
CA LEU A 181 15.10 15.74 0.31
C LEU A 181 15.67 15.90 -1.09
N GLN A 182 16.90 15.43 -1.33
CA GLN A 182 17.49 15.47 -2.67
C GLN A 182 16.69 14.64 -3.68
N ASN A 183 16.17 13.48 -3.27
CA ASN A 183 15.30 12.64 -4.11
C ASN A 183 14.00 13.38 -4.47
N LEU A 184 13.31 13.98 -3.49
CA LEU A 184 12.10 14.77 -3.70
C LEU A 184 12.34 15.99 -4.59
N ILE A 185 13.44 16.73 -4.38
CA ILE A 185 13.80 17.88 -5.22
C ILE A 185 14.04 17.44 -6.67
N ARG A 186 14.74 16.32 -6.90
CA ARG A 186 14.93 15.80 -8.27
C ARG A 186 13.59 15.42 -8.89
N ALA A 187 12.72 14.75 -8.14
CA ALA A 187 11.38 14.38 -8.61
C ALA A 187 10.50 15.60 -8.93
N LEU A 188 10.66 16.71 -8.21
CA LEU A 188 9.93 17.96 -8.47
C LEU A 188 10.21 18.54 -9.87
N HIS A 189 11.35 18.22 -10.47
CA HIS A 189 11.71 18.65 -11.82
C HIS A 189 11.11 17.75 -12.92
N ASP A 190 10.61 16.55 -12.59
CA ASP A 190 9.87 15.69 -13.52
C ASP A 190 8.38 16.00 -13.42
N LYS A 191 7.78 16.52 -14.50
CA LYS A 191 6.35 16.87 -14.54
C LYS A 191 5.41 15.74 -14.12
N ARG A 192 5.79 14.49 -14.35
CA ARG A 192 4.99 13.30 -14.00
C ARG A 192 5.00 13.00 -12.51
N LEU A 193 6.05 13.44 -11.81
CA LEU A 193 6.30 13.16 -10.40
C LEU A 193 6.13 14.39 -9.52
N ALA A 194 6.13 15.59 -10.10
CA ALA A 194 6.15 16.86 -9.38
C ALA A 194 5.01 17.01 -8.36
N ASN A 195 3.79 16.58 -8.70
CA ASN A 195 2.68 16.63 -7.76
C ASN A 195 2.92 15.69 -6.56
N ALA A 196 3.34 14.44 -6.80
CA ALA A 196 3.64 13.49 -5.74
C ALA A 196 4.80 13.97 -4.85
N ALA A 197 5.84 14.55 -5.45
CA ALA A 197 7.00 15.08 -4.72
C ALA A 197 6.69 16.35 -3.91
N ALA A 198 5.64 17.08 -4.27
CA ALA A 198 5.17 18.24 -3.50
C ALA A 198 4.23 17.85 -2.35
N VAL A 199 3.56 16.70 -2.46
CA VAL A 199 2.66 16.14 -1.43
C VAL A 199 3.46 15.39 -0.36
N ALA A 200 4.47 14.61 -0.78
CA ALA A 200 5.38 13.88 0.09
C ALA A 200 6.30 14.80 0.89
#